data_AF-L8J389-F1
#
_entry.id   AF-L8J389-F1
#
_cell.length_a   1.000
_cell.length_b   1.000
_cell.length_c   1.000
_cell.angle_alpha   90.00
_cell.angle_beta   90.00
_cell.angle_gamma   90.00
#
_symmetry.space_group_name_H-M   'P 1'
#
loop_
_entity.id
_entity.type
_entity.pdbx_description
1 polymer ?
#
loop_
_entity_poly.entity_id
_entity_poly.type
_entity_poly.pdbx_seq_one_letter_code
_entity_poly.pdbx_strand_id
1 'polypeptide(L)' 'MIGEVYEVDTETFSALDELEEYPQEYTRELVETDYGQAWIYLYRLSVMGLPEIPNGDWCQK' A
#
# COMPACT_ATOMS: atom_id res chain seq x y z
N MET A 1 -6.51 -6.05 7.57
CA MET A 1 -5.95 -6.09 6.22
C MET A 1 -5.13 -7.37 6.11
N ILE A 2 -5.37 -8.14 5.06
CA ILE A 2 -4.60 -9.35 4.73
C ILE A 2 -3.84 -9.06 3.44
N GLY A 3 -2.57 -9.44 3.39
CA GLY A 3 -1.70 -9.17 2.26
C GLY A 3 -0.40 -9.92 2.34
N GLU A 4 0.46 -9.67 1.36
CA GLU A 4 1.79 -10.24 1.25
C GLU A 4 2.84 -9.14 1.45
N VAL A 5 3.98 -9.49 2.06
CA VAL A 5 5.08 -8.58 2.32
C VAL A 5 6.30 -9.05 1.54
N TYR A 6 6.94 -8.13 0.83
CA TYR A 6 8.09 -8.40 -0.02
C TYR A 6 9.27 -7.51 0.37
N GLU A 7 10.46 -8.09 0.41
CA GLU A 7 11.71 -7.32 0.43
C GLU A 7 12.08 -6.96 -1.01
N VAL A 8 12.37 -5.68 -1.25
CA VAL A 8 12.77 -5.16 -2.55
C VAL A 8 14.03 -4.32 -2.40
N ASP A 9 14.86 -4.28 -3.44
CA ASP A 9 16.02 -3.40 -3.47
C ASP A 9 15.62 -1.93 -3.68
N THR A 10 16.58 -1.02 -3.47
CA THR A 10 16.35 0.42 -3.57
C THR A 10 15.95 0.89 -4.97
N GLU A 11 16.44 0.24 -6.03
CA GLU A 11 16.10 0.61 -7.41
C GLU A 11 14.64 0.24 -7.70
N THR A 12 14.25 -0.98 -7.34
CA THR A 12 12.86 -1.45 -7.42
C THR A 12 11.93 -0.57 -6.58
N PHE A 13 12.31 -0.22 -5.35
CA PHE A 13 11.50 0.65 -4.48
C PHE A 13 11.32 2.06 -5.05
N SER A 14 12.36 2.64 -5.64
CA SER A 14 12.26 3.94 -6.32
C SER A 14 11.35 3.88 -7.54
N ALA A 15 11.39 2.80 -8.31
CA ALA A 15 10.50 2.61 -9.45
C ALA A 15 9.03 2.47 -9.03
N LEU A 16 8.76 1.86 -7.87
CA LEU A 16 7.42 1.80 -7.29
C LEU A 16 6.93 3.19 -6.86
N ASP A 17 7.79 4.01 -6.23
CA ASP A 17 7.44 5.40 -5.89
C ASP A 17 7.02 6.20 -7.15
N GLU A 18 7.70 6.00 -8.29
CA GLU A 18 7.33 6.62 -9.56
C GLU A 18 6.01 6.08 -10.14
N LEU A 19 5.81 4.76 -10.09
CA LEU A 19 4.60 4.10 -10.61
C LEU A 19 3.33 4.53 -9.84
N GLU A 20 3.44 4.64 -8.52
CA GLU A 20 2.33 5.02 -7.62
C GLU A 20 2.13 6.54 -7.52
N GLU A 21 2.82 7.32 -8.37
CA GLU A 21 2.80 8.78 -8.37
C GLU A 21 3.03 9.39 -6.98
N TYR A 22 3.90 8.77 -6.17
CA TYR A 22 4.21 9.24 -4.82
C TYR A 22 4.97 10.58 -4.85
N PRO A 23 4.66 11.56 -3.98
CA PRO A 23 3.65 11.56 -2.92
C PRO A 23 2.30 12.19 -3.34
N GLN A 24 1.95 12.24 -4.62
CA GLN A 24 0.75 12.93 -5.13
C GLN A 24 -0.53 12.13 -4.92
N GLU A 25 -0.72 11.03 -5.66
CA GLU A 25 -1.92 10.19 -5.56
C GLU A 25 -1.90 9.30 -4.32
N TYR A 26 -0.73 8.70 -4.06
CA TYR A 26 -0.48 7.88 -2.88
C TYR A 26 0.50 8.56 -1.93
N THR A 27 0.33 8.31 -0.64
CA THR A 27 1.37 8.53 0.39
C THR A 27 1.88 7.17 0.87
N ARG A 28 2.95 7.16 1.66
CA ARG A 28 3.46 5.94 2.28
C ARG A 28 3.49 6.07 3.80
N GLU A 29 3.21 4.96 4.47
CA GLU A 29 3.33 4.84 5.92
C GLU A 29 4.10 3.57 6.28
N LEU A 30 4.80 3.61 7.42
CA LEU A 30 5.40 2.40 8.00
C LEU A 30 4.35 1.69 8.85
N VAL A 31 4.15 0.41 8.57
CA VAL A 31 3.26 -0.47 9.34
C VAL A 31 4.07 -1.59 9.98
N GLU A 32 3.63 -2.04 11.15
CA GLU A 32 4.17 -3.23 11.79
C GLU A 32 3.61 -4.49 11.12
N THR A 33 4.50 -5.44 10.84
CA THR A 33 4.16 -6.77 10.31
C THR A 33 4.87 -7.83 11.14
N ASP A 34 4.50 -9.10 10.97
CA ASP A 34 5.19 -10.23 11.61
C ASP A 34 6.67 -10.35 11.20
N TYR A 35 7.08 -9.66 10.12
CA TYR A 35 8.45 -9.63 9.60
C TYR A 35 9.22 -8.35 9.97
N GLY A 36 8.62 -7.46 10.78
CA GLY A 36 9.16 -6.14 11.10
C GLY A 36 8.40 -5.01 10.40
N GLN A 37 9.02 -3.84 10.30
CA GLN A 37 8.37 -2.69 9.67
C GLN A 37 8.42 -2.79 8.14
N ALA A 38 7.29 -2.51 7.48
CA ALA A 38 7.18 -2.46 6.04
C ALA A 38 6.49 -1.16 5.59
N TRP A 39 6.79 -0.71 4.36
CA TRP A 39 6.10 0.41 3.74
C TRP A 39 4.78 -0.05 3.10
N ILE A 40 3.73 0.73 3.30
CA ILE A 40 2.45 0.58 2.59
C ILE A 40 2.10 1.89 1.87
N TYR A 41 1.54 1.78 0.67
CA TYR A 41 0.97 2.93 -0.05
C TYR A 41 -0.50 3.13 0.32
N LEU A 42 -0.87 4.37 0.63
CA LEU A 42 -2.22 4.77 1.01
C LEU A 42 -2.74 5.81 0.01
N TYR A 43 -3.88 5.52 -0.60
CA TYR A 43 -4.54 6.43 -1.53
C TYR A 43 -5.02 7.70 -0.82
N ARG A 44 -4.71 8.87 -1.37
CA ARG A 44 -4.95 10.17 -0.71
C ARG A 44 -6.19 10.91 -1.21
N LEU A 45 -6.72 10.55 -2.38
CA LEU A 45 -7.84 11.27 -2.99
C LEU A 45 -9.18 10.73 -2.45
N SER A 46 -10.27 11.38 -2.85
CA SER A 46 -11.61 11.02 -2.38
C SER A 46 -11.99 9.60 -2.81
N VAL A 47 -12.38 8.78 -1.83
CA VAL A 47 -12.94 7.43 -2.04
C VAL A 47 -14.47 7.40 -1.95
N MET A 48 -15.12 8.56 -2.00
CA MET A 48 -16.57 8.67 -1.86
C MET A 48 -17.30 7.88 -2.96
N GLY A 49 -18.17 6.95 -2.56
CA GLY A 49 -18.95 6.11 -3.47
C GLY A 49 -18.20 4.88 -4.00
N LEU A 50 -16.95 4.65 -3.57
CA LEU A 50 -16.23 3.42 -3.88
C LEU A 50 -16.61 2.29 -2.91
N PRO A 51 -16.62 1.02 -3.38
CA PRO A 51 -16.92 -0.11 -2.52
C PRO A 51 -15.81 -0.32 -1.49
N GLU A 52 -16.20 -0.43 -0.22
CA GLU A 52 -15.32 -0.82 0.88
C GLU A 52 -15.19 -2.36 0.94
N ILE A 53 -14.03 -2.84 1.39
CA ILE A 53 -13.77 -4.25 1.69
C ILE A 53 -13.63 -4.37 3.22
N PRO A 54 -14.69 -4.72 3.97
CA PRO A 54 -14.73 -4.53 5.43
C PRO A 54 -13.73 -5.41 6.20
N ASN A 55 -13.45 -6.61 5.70
CA ASN A 55 -12.47 -7.54 6.30
C ASN A 55 -11.02 -7.22 5.88
N GLY A 56 -10.84 -6.36 4.88
CA GLY A 56 -9.55 -6.05 4.28
C GLY A 56 -8.87 -7.26 3.63
N ASP A 57 -9.64 -8.29 3.25
CA ASP A 57 -9.16 -9.44 2.47
C ASP A 57 -9.72 -9.32 1.04
N TRP A 58 -8.82 -8.95 0.11
CA TRP A 58 -9.18 -8.77 -1.30
C TRP A 58 -9.71 -10.05 -1.95
N CYS A 59 -9.22 -11.22 -1.53
CA CYS A 59 -9.64 -12.51 -2.08
C CYS A 59 -11.03 -12.93 -1.61
N GLN A 60 -11.57 -12.29 -0.57
CA GLN A 60 -12.89 -12.54 0.01
C GLN A 60 -13.86 -11.36 -0.17
N LYS A 61 -13.61 -10.51 -1.18
CA LYS A 61 -14.43 -9.33 -1.50
C LYS A 61 -15.89 -9.67 -1.83
#